data_AF-A0A5C5TPH9-F1
#
_entry.id   AF-A0A5C5TPH9-F1
#
_cell.length_a   1.000
_cell.length_b   1.000
_cell.length_c   1.000
_cell.angle_alpha   90.00
_cell.angle_beta   90.00
_cell.angle_gamma   90.00
#
_symmetry.space_group_name_H-M   'P 1'
#
loop_
_entity.id
_entity.type
_entity.pdbx_description
1 polymer ?
#
loop_
_entity_poly.entity_id
_entity_poly.type
_entity_poly.pdbx_seq_one_letter_code
_entity_poly.pdbx_strand_id
1 'polypeptide(L)' 'MDQQVVPLDELAEGLRQGIAVAVRDAHAHGLPVFEADDTTIYAVYPDGRRIAVERLPRDDPKAA' A
#
# COMPACT_ATOMS: atom_id res chain seq x y z
N MET A 1 -9.92 2.58 32.62
CA MET A 1 -9.69 2.97 31.22
C MET A 1 -10.33 1.90 30.38
N ASP A 2 -11.51 2.19 29.83
CA ASP A 2 -12.21 1.22 28.99
C ASP A 2 -11.53 1.21 27.62
N GLN A 3 -10.90 0.08 27.30
CA GLN A 3 -10.26 -0.11 26.00
C GLN A 3 -11.40 -0.31 24.99
N GLN A 4 -11.71 0.75 24.26
CA GLN A 4 -12.76 0.73 23.25
C GLN A 4 -12.30 -0.17 22.10
N VAL A 5 -12.87 -1.38 22.02
CA VAL A 5 -12.58 -2.34 20.95
C VAL A 5 -13.26 -1.82 19.69
N VAL A 6 -12.47 -1.28 18.76
CA VAL A 6 -12.95 -0.87 17.44
C VAL A 6 -13.21 -2.13 16.61
N PRO A 7 -14.41 -2.31 16.02
CA PRO A 7 -14.67 -3.39 15.09
C PRO A 7 -13.66 -3.39 13.94
N LEU A 8 -13.19 -4.58 13.54
CA LEU A 8 -12.19 -4.71 12.47
C LEU A 8 -12.65 -4.05 11.16
N ASP A 9 -13.94 -4.09 10.85
CA ASP A 9 -14.51 -3.48 9.65
C ASP A 9 -14.43 -1.95 9.67
N GLU A 10 -14.66 -1.34 10.84
CA GLU A 10 -14.57 0.11 11.03
C GLU A 10 -13.12 0.58 10.93
N LEU A 11 -12.18 -0.19 11.50
CA LEU A 11 -10.75 0.05 11.35
C LEU A 11 -10.33 -0.07 9.87
N ALA A 12 -10.79 -1.12 9.17
CA ALA A 12 -10.47 -1.34 7.77
C ALA A 12 -11.01 -0.22 6.87
N GLU A 13 -12.21 0.29 7.14
CA GLU A 13 -12.79 1.42 6.42
C GLU A 13 -12.01 2.72 6.69
N GLY A 14 -11.69 3.01 7.95
CA GLY A 14 -10.88 4.18 8.31
C GLY A 14 -9.50 4.16 7.63
N LEU A 15 -8.85 3.00 7.59
CA LEU A 15 -7.58 2.82 6.88
C LEU A 15 -7.74 3.04 5.38
N ARG A 16 -8.78 2.47 4.74
CA ARG A 16 -9.05 2.66 3.31
C ARG A 16 -9.25 4.13 2.97
N GLN A 17 -9.99 4.87 3.79
CA GLN A 17 -10.20 6.31 3.58
C GLN A 17 -8.91 7.12 3.74
N GLY A 18 -8.13 6.83 4.78
CA GLY A 18 -6.83 7.47 5.02
C GLY A 18 -5.85 7.26 3.87
N ILE A 19 -5.75 6.01 3.38
CA ILE A 19 -4.92 5.67 2.22
C ILE A 19 -5.40 6.45 0.99
N ALA A 20 -6.71 6.48 0.71
CA ALA A 20 -7.25 7.21 -0.44
C ALA A 20 -6.95 8.72 -0.40
N VAL A 21 -6.94 9.34 0.79
CA VAL A 21 -6.52 10.74 0.95
C VAL A 21 -5.03 10.91 0.65
N ALA A 22 -4.18 10.06 1.22
CA ALA A 22 -2.73 10.12 1.00
C ALA A 22 -2.33 9.90 -0.47
N VAL A 23 -2.99 8.97 -1.17
CA VAL A 23 -2.77 8.73 -2.60
C VAL A 23 -3.13 9.96 -3.43
N ARG A 24 -4.28 10.58 -3.16
CA ARG A 24 -4.72 11.79 -3.86
C ARG A 24 -3.75 12.95 -3.66
N ASP A 25 -3.27 13.14 -2.43
CA ASP A 25 -2.30 14.18 -2.11
C ASP A 25 -0.97 13.97 -2.85
N ALA A 26 -0.40 12.75 -2.78
CA ALA A 26 0.81 12.40 -3.51
C ALA A 26 0.66 12.67 -5.02
N HIS A 27 -0.48 12.26 -5.60
CA HIS A 27 -0.74 12.46 -7.02
C HIS A 27 -0.94 13.92 -7.40
N ALA A 28 -1.57 14.72 -6.54
CA ALA A 28 -1.68 16.17 -6.73
C ALA A 28 -0.31 16.87 -6.76
N HIS A 29 0.69 16.30 -6.09
CA HIS A 29 2.08 16.73 -6.11
C HIS A 29 2.94 16.08 -7.21
N GLY A 30 2.34 15.29 -8.12
CA GLY A 30 3.07 14.63 -9.20
C GLY A 30 3.93 13.45 -8.74
N LEU A 31 3.77 13.00 -7.50
CA LEU A 31 4.55 11.89 -6.93
C LEU A 31 3.87 10.55 -7.25
N PRO A 32 4.65 9.49 -7.49
CA PRO A 32 4.08 8.15 -7.55
C PRO A 32 3.71 7.65 -6.15
N VAL A 33 2.81 6.67 -6.10
CA VAL A 33 2.56 5.85 -4.92
C VAL A 33 3.13 4.45 -5.16
N PHE A 34 3.48 3.74 -4.08
CA PHE A 34 4.04 2.40 -4.17
C PHE A 34 2.99 1.35 -3.82
N GLU A 35 2.84 0.37 -4.70
CA GLU A 35 2.02 -0.82 -4.49
C GLU A 35 2.93 -2.04 -4.57
N ALA A 36 2.65 -3.09 -3.80
CA ALA A 36 3.39 -4.33 -3.86
C ALA A 36 2.45 -5.51 -4.08
N ASP A 37 2.90 -6.47 -4.88
CA ASP A 37 2.42 -7.85 -4.85
C ASP A 37 3.45 -8.75 -4.15
N ASP A 38 3.20 -10.06 -4.09
CA ASP A 38 4.08 -11.03 -3.42
C ASP A 38 5.51 -11.08 -3.99
N THR A 39 5.75 -10.48 -5.16
CA THR A 39 7.00 -10.62 -5.91
C THR A 39 7.64 -9.30 -6.31
N THR A 40 6.88 -8.21 -6.34
CA THR A 40 7.30 -6.97 -7.01
C THR A 40 6.68 -5.73 -6.36
N ILE A 41 7.49 -4.70 -6.17
CA ILE A 41 7.06 -3.34 -5.84
C ILE A 41 6.93 -2.54 -7.14
N TYR A 42 5.85 -1.79 -7.26
CA TYR A 42 5.53 -0.94 -8.41
C TYR A 42 5.36 0.51 -7.96
N ALA A 43 5.90 1.44 -8.75
CA ALA A 43 5.56 2.85 -8.69
C ALA A 43 4.36 3.12 -9.63
N VAL A 44 3.27 3.65 -9.07
CA VAL A 44 2.05 4.04 -9.79
C VAL A 44 1.98 5.57 -9.85
N TYR A 45 2.17 6.10 -11.05
CA TYR A 45 2.16 7.54 -11.31
C TYR A 45 0.73 8.07 -11.52
N PRO A 46 0.51 9.39 -11.38
CA PRO A 46 -0.80 10.02 -11.56
C PRO A 46 -1.40 9.86 -12.97
N ASP A 47 -0.55 9.66 -13.98
CA ASP A 47 -0.93 9.40 -15.38
C ASP A 47 -1.40 7.96 -15.62
N GLY A 48 -1.43 7.12 -14.57
CA GLY A 48 -1.77 5.70 -14.63
C GLY A 48 -0.62 4.79 -15.04
N ARG A 49 0.58 5.33 -15.29
CA ARG A 49 1.76 4.52 -15.59
C ARG A 49 2.19 3.73 -14.36
N ARG A 50 2.40 2.42 -14.54
CA ARG A 50 2.84 1.49 -13.50
C ARG A 50 4.20 0.90 -13.88
N ILE A 51 5.21 1.12 -13.04
CA ILE A 51 6.59 0.70 -13.30
C ILE A 51 7.07 -0.21 -12.16
N ALA A 52 7.55 -1.42 -12.48
CA ALA A 52 8.22 -2.27 -11.52
C ALA A 52 9.56 -1.63 -11.10
N VAL A 53 9.73 -1.37 -9.81
CA VAL A 53 10.92 -0.71 -9.26
C VAL A 53 11.82 -1.65 -8.48
N GLU A 54 11.24 -2.70 -7.90
CA GLU A 54 11.99 -3.67 -7.10
C GLU A 54 11.32 -5.05 -7.18
N ARG A 55 12.12 -6.11 -7.23
CA ARG A 55 11.63 -7.48 -7.04
C ARG A 55 11.85 -7.88 -5.59
N LEU A 56 10.78 -8.28 -4.93
CA LEU A 56 10.85 -8.82 -3.59
C LEU A 56 11.51 -10.21 -3.67
N PRO A 57 12.42 -10.52 -2.74
CA PRO A 57 12.91 -11.88 -2.61
C PRO A 57 11.71 -12.79 -2.34
N ARG A 58 11.59 -13.87 -3.11
CA ARG A 58 10.71 -14.96 -2.71
C ARG A 58 11.29 -15.49 -1.40
N ASP A 59 10.49 -15.52 -0.33
CA ASP A 59 10.76 -16.39 0.79
C ASP A 59 10.72 -17.82 0.22
N ASP A 60 11.84 -18.33 -0.25
CA ASP A 60 12.01 -19.74 -0.58
C ASP A 60 12.16 -20.47 0.76
N PRO A 61 11.17 -21.26 1.22
CA PRO A 61 11.34 -22.08 2.40
C PRO A 61 12.18 -23.31 2.02
N LYS A 62 13.47 -23.15 1.68
CA LYS A 62 14.38 -24.29 1.61
C LYS A 62 15.87 -23.92 1.62
N ALA A 63 16.45 -23.95 2.82
CA ALA A 63 17.78 -24.52 3.07
C ALA A 63 17.98 -24.71 4.58
N ALA A 64 17.28 -25.70 5.15
CA ALA A 64 17.65 -26.37 6.40
C ALA A 64 17.58 -27.88 6.17
#